data_AF-A0A3B8JER3-F1
#
_entry.id   AF-A0A3B8JER3-F1
#
_cell.length_a   1.000
_cell.length_b   1.000
_cell.length_c   1.000
_cell.angle_alpha   90.00
_cell.angle_beta   90.00
_cell.angle_gamma   90.00
#
_symmetry.space_group_name_H-M   'P 1'
#
loop_
_entity.id
_entity.type
_entity.pdbx_description
1 polymer ?
#
loop_
_entity_poly.entity_id
_entity_poly.type
_entity_poly.pdbx_seq_one_letter_code
_entity_poly.pdbx_strand_id
1 'polypeptide(L)'
;MDLGKGLMELESELQQEIHRALEGLCTWDTDWQHSSPTSLDKAALQFMRWKHRPGYILYGLGRNRVVWFPGYFAESRRELHKLSCYHANLTIAALQTNSLLELVRLAQQLRSRNGQLSASMNDLAKNATLLLGRMYGKTDTIYRSWSVHEQIKKSGLINEINDLRKYLGINTPLTA
;
A
#
# COMPACT_ATOMS: atom_id res chain seq x y z
N MET A 1 -46.05 8.65 4.27
CA MET A 1 -44.79 7.91 4.47
C MET A 1 -43.91 8.30 3.30
N ASP A 2 -42.89 9.10 3.55
CA ASP A 2 -42.10 9.76 2.50
C ASP A 2 -41.07 8.78 1.93
N LEU A 3 -41.42 8.14 0.81
CA LEU A 3 -40.63 7.10 0.15
C LEU A 3 -39.21 7.58 -0.21
N GLY A 4 -39.03 8.87 -0.48
CA GLY A 4 -37.72 9.45 -0.80
C GLY A 4 -36.76 9.46 0.40
N LYS A 5 -37.29 9.68 1.61
CA LYS A 5 -36.48 9.69 2.84
C LYS A 5 -36.00 8.28 3.22
N GLY A 6 -36.87 7.28 3.11
CA GLY A 6 -36.52 5.89 3.40
C GLY A 6 -35.48 5.30 2.43
N LEU A 7 -35.53 5.68 1.15
CA LEU A 7 -34.53 5.27 0.16
C LEU A 7 -33.14 5.88 0.45
N MET A 8 -33.06 7.16 0.82
CA MET A 8 -31.79 7.79 1.18
C MET A 8 -31.16 7.21 2.45
N GLU A 9 -31.98 6.86 3.44
CA GLU A 9 -31.52 6.22 4.68
C GLU A 9 -30.92 4.85 4.39
N LEU A 10 -31.59 4.02 3.58
CA LEU A 10 -31.08 2.70 3.15
C LEU A 10 -29.77 2.80 2.35
N GLU A 11 -29.67 3.75 1.43
CA GLU A 11 -28.45 3.99 0.66
C GLU A 11 -27.27 4.40 1.57
N SER A 12 -27.53 5.26 2.56
CA SER A 12 -26.53 5.68 3.54
C SER A 12 -26.07 4.52 4.43
N GLU A 13 -27.00 3.68 4.91
CA GLU A 13 -26.68 2.50 5.72
C GLU A 13 -25.80 1.51 4.95
N LEU A 14 -26.16 1.20 3.70
CA LEU A 14 -25.38 0.30 2.84
C LEU A 14 -23.97 0.84 2.58
N GLN A 15 -23.84 2.15 2.32
CA GLN A 15 -22.52 2.77 2.13
C GLN A 15 -21.64 2.63 3.38
N GLN A 16 -22.22 2.82 4.57
CA GLN A 16 -21.49 2.65 5.82
C GLN A 16 -21.10 1.19 6.06
N GLU A 17 -21.98 0.24 5.75
CA GLU A 17 -21.69 -1.19 5.89
C GLU A 17 -20.56 -1.62 4.96
N ILE A 18 -20.58 -1.21 3.69
CA ILE A 18 -19.49 -1.46 2.74
C ILE A 18 -18.18 -0.86 3.26
N HIS A 19 -18.21 0.37 3.78
CA HIS A 19 -17.02 1.02 4.31
C HIS A 19 -16.42 0.26 5.50
N ARG A 20 -17.27 -0.18 6.44
CA ARG A 20 -16.86 -1.04 7.56
C ARG A 20 -16.32 -2.38 7.09
N ALA A 21 -16.92 -2.98 6.06
CA ALA A 21 -16.42 -4.24 5.50
C ALA A 21 -15.04 -4.07 4.86
N LEU A 22 -14.78 -2.96 4.16
CA LEU A 22 -13.46 -2.63 3.62
C LEU A 22 -12.42 -2.46 4.74
N GLU A 23 -12.76 -1.77 5.82
CA GLU A 23 -11.91 -1.66 7.01
C GLU A 23 -11.63 -3.04 7.59
N GLY A 24 -12.66 -3.83 7.89
CA GLY A 24 -12.55 -5.18 8.46
C GLY A 24 -11.68 -6.13 7.64
N LEU A 25 -11.85 -6.14 6.32
CA LEU A 25 -11.00 -6.90 5.41
C LEU A 25 -9.55 -6.40 5.39
N CYS A 26 -9.32 -5.11 5.64
CA CYS A 26 -7.99 -4.52 5.65
C CYS A 26 -7.28 -4.73 6.99
N THR A 27 -8.00 -4.71 8.11
CA THR A 27 -7.46 -4.87 9.47
C THR A 27 -7.48 -6.31 9.95
N TRP A 28 -8.27 -7.19 9.31
CA TRP A 28 -8.65 -8.51 9.80
C TRP A 28 -9.39 -8.46 11.15
N ASP A 29 -10.08 -7.35 11.42
CA ASP A 29 -10.90 -7.19 12.63
C ASP A 29 -12.14 -8.07 12.59
N THR A 30 -12.33 -8.90 13.60
CA THR A 30 -13.50 -9.78 13.72
C THR A 30 -14.77 -9.02 14.07
N ASP A 31 -14.65 -7.84 14.70
CA ASP A 31 -15.77 -7.03 15.16
C ASP A 31 -16.02 -5.81 14.25
N TRP A 32 -15.60 -5.91 12.98
CA TRP A 32 -15.62 -4.82 11.99
C TRP A 32 -16.99 -4.17 11.79
N GLN A 33 -18.08 -4.88 12.07
CA GLN A 33 -19.45 -4.38 11.95
C GLN A 33 -19.74 -3.23 12.92
N HIS A 34 -19.01 -3.16 14.02
CA HIS A 34 -19.13 -2.14 15.06
C HIS A 34 -17.94 -1.16 15.07
N SER A 35 -16.94 -1.39 14.23
CA SER A 35 -15.77 -0.52 14.16
C SER A 35 -16.11 0.81 13.47
N SER A 36 -15.42 1.87 13.90
CA SER A 36 -15.45 3.16 13.22
C SER A 36 -14.37 3.15 12.14
N PRO A 37 -14.73 3.05 10.85
CA PRO A 37 -13.74 2.88 9.79
C PRO A 37 -12.91 4.14 9.62
N THR A 38 -11.66 3.97 9.19
CA THR A 38 -10.78 5.08 8.84
C THR A 38 -11.44 5.89 7.73
N SER A 39 -11.42 7.22 7.85
CA SER A 39 -12.03 8.09 6.85
C SER A 39 -11.49 7.83 5.43
N LEU A 40 -12.38 7.85 4.43
CA LEU A 40 -12.04 7.46 3.06
C LEU A 40 -10.92 8.30 2.45
N ASP A 41 -10.79 9.57 2.83
CA ASP A 41 -9.69 10.45 2.40
C ASP A 41 -8.31 9.93 2.82
N LYS A 42 -8.22 9.23 3.95
CA LYS A 42 -6.96 8.67 4.48
C LYS A 42 -6.70 7.24 3.98
N ALA A 43 -7.78 6.47 3.81
CA ALA A 43 -7.70 5.07 3.44
C ALA A 43 -7.69 4.83 1.92
N ALA A 44 -8.33 5.69 1.14
CA ALA A 44 -8.37 5.57 -0.32
C ALA A 44 -7.02 5.93 -0.94
N LEU A 45 -6.38 4.95 -1.55
CA LEU A 45 -5.14 5.17 -2.29
C LEU A 45 -5.49 5.67 -3.70
N GLN A 46 -5.34 6.97 -3.94
CA GLN A 46 -5.69 7.57 -5.22
C GLN A 46 -4.83 7.01 -6.37
N PHE A 47 -5.49 6.38 -7.34
CA PHE A 47 -4.84 5.84 -8.53
C PHE A 47 -4.70 6.95 -9.58
N MET A 48 -3.49 7.53 -9.74
CA MET A 48 -3.23 8.70 -10.61
C MET A 48 -3.56 8.55 -12.12
N ARG A 49 -3.97 7.37 -12.61
CA ARG A 49 -4.15 7.14 -14.06
C ARG A 49 -5.46 6.50 -14.47
N TRP A 50 -6.30 6.10 -13.52
CA TRP A 50 -7.60 5.54 -13.85
C TRP A 50 -8.60 6.66 -13.64
N LYS A 51 -9.17 7.18 -14.74
CA LYS A 51 -10.35 8.06 -14.69
C LYS A 51 -11.27 7.51 -13.60
N HIS A 52 -11.45 8.27 -12.52
CA HIS A 52 -12.22 7.86 -11.35
C HIS A 52 -13.53 7.24 -11.82
N ARG A 53 -13.61 5.91 -11.82
CA ARG A 53 -14.89 5.22 -12.01
C ARG A 53 -15.59 5.33 -10.66
N PRO A 54 -16.77 5.97 -10.58
CA PRO A 54 -17.51 6.03 -9.33
C PRO A 54 -17.67 4.63 -8.72
N GLY A 55 -17.45 4.52 -7.41
CA GLY A 55 -17.54 3.24 -6.68
C GLY A 55 -16.31 2.33 -6.78
N TYR A 56 -15.21 2.73 -7.44
CA TYR A 56 -13.95 1.99 -7.42
C TYR A 56 -13.03 2.53 -6.33
N ILE A 57 -12.48 1.66 -5.48
CA ILE A 57 -11.53 2.04 -4.43
C ILE A 57 -10.44 0.99 -4.23
N LEU A 58 -9.20 1.47 -4.10
CA LEU A 58 -8.12 0.72 -3.49
C LEU A 58 -7.99 1.21 -2.05
N TYR A 59 -8.53 0.44 -1.11
CA TYR A 59 -8.52 0.76 0.31
C TYR A 59 -7.21 0.27 0.93
N GLY A 60 -6.54 1.10 1.72
CA GLY A 60 -5.21 0.78 2.23
C GLY A 60 -4.86 1.36 3.60
N LEU A 61 -4.62 0.47 4.55
CA LEU A 61 -4.14 0.77 5.90
C LEU A 61 -2.75 0.15 6.11
N GLY A 62 -1.74 0.99 6.34
CA GLY A 62 -0.35 0.55 6.46
C GLY A 62 0.12 -0.25 5.23
N ARG A 63 0.38 -1.56 5.43
CA ARG A 63 0.75 -2.52 4.37
C ARG A 63 -0.42 -3.31 3.78
N ASN A 64 -1.59 -3.30 4.43
CA ASN A 64 -2.74 -4.09 4.03
C ASN A 64 -3.55 -3.38 2.95
N ARG A 65 -4.16 -4.13 2.04
CA ARG A 65 -4.89 -3.58 0.88
C ARG A 65 -6.18 -4.37 0.64
N VAL A 66 -7.25 -3.65 0.32
CA VAL A 66 -8.50 -4.22 -0.17
C VAL A 66 -8.82 -3.58 -1.51
N VAL A 67 -9.16 -4.42 -2.49
CA VAL A 67 -9.44 -4.01 -3.87
C VAL A 67 -10.94 -4.10 -4.11
N TRP A 68 -11.59 -2.97 -4.30
CA TRP A 68 -13.02 -2.90 -4.57
C TRP A 68 -13.26 -2.24 -5.92
N PHE A 69 -13.29 -3.06 -6.97
CA PHE A 69 -13.52 -2.62 -8.36
C PHE A 69 -14.72 -3.38 -8.94
N PRO A 70 -15.95 -3.05 -8.51
CA PRO A 70 -17.12 -3.91 -8.71
C PRO A 70 -17.46 -4.17 -10.18
N GLY A 71 -17.20 -3.21 -11.06
CA GLY A 71 -17.45 -3.39 -12.49
C GLY A 71 -16.58 -4.47 -13.15
N TYR A 72 -15.50 -4.94 -12.52
CA TYR A 72 -14.75 -6.10 -13.00
C TYR A 72 -15.35 -7.44 -12.59
N PHE A 73 -16.25 -7.48 -11.61
CA PHE A 73 -17.00 -8.70 -11.29
C PHE A 73 -18.05 -9.02 -12.36
N ALA A 74 -18.54 -8.00 -13.07
CA ALA A 74 -19.55 -8.13 -14.13
C ALA A 74 -18.95 -8.41 -15.52
N GLU A 75 -17.62 -8.39 -15.69
CA GLU A 75 -16.99 -8.69 -16.98
C GLU A 75 -17.10 -10.21 -17.27
N SER A 76 -17.97 -10.58 -18.22
CA SER A 76 -18.24 -11.99 -18.60
C SER A 76 -17.12 -12.66 -19.40
N ARG A 77 -16.06 -11.93 -19.76
CA ARG A 77 -14.93 -12.45 -20.54
C ARG A 77 -13.94 -13.18 -19.64
N ARG A 78 -14.01 -14.51 -19.62
CA ARG A 78 -13.08 -15.41 -18.88
C ARG A 78 -11.59 -15.15 -19.15
N GLU A 79 -11.24 -14.59 -20.31
CA GLU A 79 -9.84 -14.42 -20.73
C GLU A 79 -9.12 -13.20 -20.12
N LEU A 80 -9.83 -12.35 -19.36
CA LEU A 80 -9.28 -11.14 -18.76
C LEU A 80 -9.55 -11.07 -17.26
N HIS A 81 -8.95 -11.99 -16.48
CA HIS A 81 -8.98 -11.94 -15.01
C HIS A 81 -8.10 -10.80 -14.45
N LYS A 82 -8.38 -9.55 -14.86
CA LYS A 82 -7.65 -8.34 -14.48
C LYS A 82 -7.52 -8.21 -12.96
N LEU A 83 -8.58 -8.55 -12.23
CA LEU A 83 -8.57 -8.54 -10.76
C LEU A 83 -7.61 -9.58 -10.18
N SER A 84 -7.60 -10.81 -10.71
CA SER A 84 -6.69 -11.86 -10.25
C SER A 84 -5.23 -11.49 -10.54
N CYS A 85 -4.92 -10.98 -11.74
CA CYS A 85 -3.58 -10.51 -12.09
C CYS A 85 -3.17 -9.31 -11.21
N TYR A 86 -4.08 -8.36 -11.01
CA TYR A 86 -3.84 -7.20 -10.15
C TYR A 86 -3.57 -7.63 -8.72
N HIS A 87 -4.38 -8.55 -8.17
CA HIS A 87 -4.19 -9.10 -6.83
C HIS A 87 -2.84 -9.81 -6.69
N ALA A 88 -2.47 -10.70 -7.61
CA ALA A 88 -1.19 -11.40 -7.58
C ALA A 88 -0.01 -10.40 -7.59
N ASN A 89 -0.04 -9.42 -8.51
CA ASN A 89 0.99 -8.39 -8.60
C ASN A 89 1.06 -7.52 -7.34
N LEU A 90 -0.09 -7.15 -6.78
CA LEU A 90 -0.18 -6.35 -5.57
C LEU A 90 0.40 -7.10 -4.35
N THR A 91 0.05 -8.37 -4.20
CA THR A 91 0.55 -9.24 -3.13
C THR A 91 2.06 -9.42 -3.20
N ILE A 92 2.60 -9.75 -4.38
CA ILE A 92 4.05 -9.91 -4.56
C ILE A 92 4.78 -8.59 -4.28
N ALA A 93 4.26 -7.48 -4.81
CA ALA A 93 4.86 -6.17 -4.60
C ALA A 93 4.83 -5.75 -3.12
N ALA A 94 3.74 -6.03 -2.41
CA ALA A 94 3.62 -5.74 -0.98
C ALA A 94 4.58 -6.59 -0.13
N LEU A 95 4.71 -7.88 -0.45
CA LEU A 95 5.65 -8.80 0.21
C LEU A 95 7.11 -8.38 -0.02
N GLN A 96 7.47 -8.10 -1.27
CA GLN A 96 8.81 -7.63 -1.62
C GLN A 96 9.13 -6.31 -0.91
N THR A 97 8.19 -5.37 -0.90
CA THR A 97 8.35 -4.10 -0.19
C THR A 97 8.56 -4.33 1.30
N ASN A 98 7.74 -5.18 1.94
CA ASN A 98 7.88 -5.49 3.36
C ASN A 98 9.22 -6.15 3.68
N SER A 99 9.66 -7.12 2.86
CA SER A 99 10.97 -7.79 3.03
C SER A 99 12.13 -6.80 2.96
N LEU A 100 12.09 -5.86 2.01
CA LEU A 100 13.13 -4.85 1.85
C LEU A 100 13.14 -3.83 3.01
N LEU A 101 11.97 -3.43 3.51
CA LEU A 101 11.86 -2.56 4.68
C LEU A 101 12.42 -3.23 5.94
N GLU A 102 12.12 -4.52 6.16
CA GLU A 102 12.66 -5.27 7.29
C GLU A 102 14.18 -5.49 7.16
N LEU A 103 14.70 -5.69 5.95
CA LEU A 103 16.14 -5.74 5.73
C LEU A 103 16.84 -4.42 6.08
N VAL A 104 16.23 -3.27 5.76
CA VAL A 104 16.75 -1.96 6.18
C VAL A 104 16.78 -1.84 7.70
N ARG A 105 15.69 -2.23 8.39
CA ARG A 105 15.63 -2.25 9.86
C ARG A 105 16.72 -3.13 10.45
N LEU A 106 16.88 -4.35 9.94
CA LEU A 106 17.90 -5.29 10.41
C LEU A 106 19.31 -4.72 10.21
N ALA A 107 19.60 -4.16 9.03
CA ALA A 107 20.89 -3.55 8.75
C ALA A 107 21.19 -2.39 9.72
N GLN A 108 20.21 -1.53 9.99
CA GLN A 108 20.39 -0.46 10.97
C GLN A 108 20.64 -0.99 12.38
N GLN A 109 19.88 -2.00 12.83
CA GLN A 109 20.10 -2.62 14.15
C GLN A 109 21.50 -3.22 14.28
N LEU A 110 21.98 -3.93 13.26
CA LEU A 110 23.33 -4.50 13.24
C LEU A 110 24.40 -3.41 13.24
N ARG A 111 24.20 -2.34 12.47
CA ARG A 111 25.11 -1.19 12.45
C ARG A 111 25.17 -0.52 13.83
N SER A 112 24.03 -0.28 14.47
CA SER A 112 23.98 0.35 15.80
C SER A 112 24.66 -0.51 16.86
N ARG A 113 24.62 -1.84 16.74
CA ARG A 113 25.27 -2.77 17.68
C ARG A 113 26.78 -2.90 17.44
N ASN A 114 27.20 -3.00 16.18
CA ASN A 114 28.57 -3.37 15.81
C ASN A 114 29.42 -2.17 15.36
N GLY A 115 28.83 -0.97 15.28
CA GLY A 115 29.42 0.23 14.67
C GLY A 115 29.46 0.21 13.14
N GLN A 116 29.54 -0.98 12.53
CA GLN A 116 29.63 -1.18 11.08
C GLN A 116 28.91 -2.44 10.62
N LEU A 117 28.58 -2.48 9.32
CA LEU A 117 28.03 -3.66 8.66
C LEU A 117 29.15 -4.57 8.13
N SER A 118 28.92 -5.88 8.09
CA SER A 118 29.76 -6.81 7.33
C SER A 118 29.68 -6.50 5.83
N ALA A 119 30.68 -6.92 5.06
CA ALA A 119 30.69 -6.71 3.60
C ALA A 119 29.41 -7.24 2.92
N SER A 120 29.01 -8.48 3.22
CA SER A 120 27.79 -9.08 2.66
C SER A 120 26.52 -8.32 3.05
N MET A 121 26.43 -7.81 4.29
CA MET A 121 25.27 -7.04 4.73
C MET A 121 25.25 -5.64 4.10
N ASN A 122 26.43 -5.04 3.89
CA ASN A 122 26.55 -3.78 3.14
C ASN A 122 25.98 -3.92 1.72
N ASP A 123 26.34 -4.98 0.99
CA ASP A 123 25.84 -5.21 -0.36
C ASP A 123 24.33 -5.43 -0.39
N LEU A 124 23.80 -6.24 0.54
CA LEU A 124 22.36 -6.47 0.68
C LEU A 124 21.61 -5.18 1.01
N ALA A 125 22.09 -4.40 1.98
CA ALA A 125 21.49 -3.13 2.38
C ALA A 125 21.54 -2.10 1.23
N LYS A 126 22.62 -2.07 0.46
CA LYS A 126 22.77 -1.21 -0.71
C LYS A 126 21.76 -1.56 -1.79
N ASN A 127 21.64 -2.85 -2.14
CA ASN A 127 20.64 -3.30 -3.10
C ASN A 127 19.21 -2.98 -2.62
N ALA A 128 18.92 -3.21 -1.33
CA ALA A 128 17.60 -2.96 -0.77
C ALA A 128 17.21 -1.49 -0.81
N THR A 129 18.10 -0.61 -0.36
CA THR A 129 17.84 0.85 -0.36
C THR A 129 17.71 1.41 -1.77
N LEU A 130 18.47 0.89 -2.75
CA LEU A 130 18.32 1.26 -4.16
C LEU A 130 16.97 0.81 -4.74
N LEU A 131 16.54 -0.43 -4.48
CA LEU A 131 15.24 -0.95 -4.92
C LEU A 131 14.08 -0.18 -4.30
N LEU A 132 14.13 0.08 -2.99
CA LEU A 132 13.15 0.93 -2.30
C LEU A 132 13.11 2.33 -2.92
N GLY A 133 14.25 2.90 -3.26
CA GLY A 133 14.30 4.20 -3.93
C GLY A 133 13.65 4.20 -5.32
N ARG A 134 13.83 3.13 -6.10
CA ARG A 134 13.16 2.97 -7.41
C ARG A 134 11.65 2.79 -7.26
N MET A 135 11.22 2.04 -6.26
CA MET A 135 9.80 1.80 -6.00
C MET A 135 9.08 3.04 -5.41
N TYR A 136 9.80 3.87 -4.66
CA TYR A 136 9.27 5.06 -4.01
C TYR A 136 9.31 6.30 -4.92
N GLY A 137 10.48 6.58 -5.53
CA GLY A 137 10.79 7.81 -6.24
C GLY A 137 10.12 7.96 -7.61
N LYS A 138 10.30 9.12 -8.23
CA LYS A 138 9.83 9.41 -9.60
C LYS A 138 10.77 8.74 -10.60
N THR A 139 10.29 7.70 -11.26
CA THR A 139 10.91 7.20 -12.50
C THR A 139 9.82 7.05 -13.56
N ASP A 140 10.12 7.51 -14.75
CA ASP A 140 9.29 7.43 -15.96
C ASP A 140 9.38 6.07 -16.66
N THR A 141 10.37 5.25 -16.28
CA THR A 141 10.75 4.01 -16.97
C THR A 141 10.33 2.72 -16.26
N ILE A 142 9.75 2.78 -15.06
CA ILE A 142 9.41 1.59 -14.27
C ILE A 142 7.93 1.66 -13.83
N TYR A 143 7.22 0.54 -13.98
CA TYR A 143 5.88 0.36 -13.42
C TYR A 143 5.92 0.59 -11.90
N ARG A 144 5.12 1.54 -11.43
CA ARG A 144 4.99 1.86 -10.00
C ARG A 144 3.54 1.75 -9.58
N SER A 145 3.27 0.80 -8.69
CA SER A 145 1.98 0.75 -8.00
C SER A 145 1.96 1.83 -6.93
N TRP A 146 0.94 2.70 -6.97
CA TRP A 146 0.71 3.70 -5.91
C TRP A 146 0.59 3.05 -4.52
N SER A 147 0.11 1.80 -4.48
CA SER A 147 0.10 0.98 -3.27
C SER A 147 1.47 0.86 -2.59
N VAL A 148 2.53 0.62 -3.38
CA VAL A 148 3.89 0.42 -2.86
C VAL A 148 4.47 1.73 -2.38
N HIS A 149 4.25 2.81 -3.14
CA HIS A 149 4.65 4.16 -2.72
C HIS A 149 4.05 4.49 -1.34
N GLU A 150 2.74 4.29 -1.20
CA GLU A 150 2.02 4.54 0.06
C GLU A 150 2.42 3.57 1.17
N GLN A 151 2.75 2.32 0.87
CA GLN A 151 3.27 1.37 1.86
C GLN A 151 4.62 1.83 2.43
N ILE A 152 5.54 2.27 1.58
CA ILE A 152 6.85 2.79 2.01
C ILE A 152 6.64 4.09 2.80
N LYS A 153 5.79 5.00 2.33
CA LYS A 153 5.47 6.25 3.03
C LYS A 153 4.88 6.00 4.43
N LYS A 154 3.84 5.16 4.52
CA LYS A 154 3.15 4.82 5.77
C LYS A 154 3.98 3.92 6.70
N SER A 155 5.10 3.34 6.23
CA SER A 155 6.00 2.55 7.08
C SER A 155 6.75 3.38 8.11
N GLY A 156 6.84 4.70 7.89
CA GLY A 156 7.63 5.61 8.74
C GLY A 156 9.15 5.53 8.52
N LEU A 157 9.64 4.61 7.69
CA LEU A 157 11.07 4.29 7.56
C LEU A 157 11.84 5.15 6.56
N ILE A 158 11.27 6.26 6.08
CA ILE A 158 11.92 7.10 5.05
C ILE A 158 13.24 7.65 5.57
N ASN A 159 13.28 8.11 6.82
CA ASN A 159 14.49 8.66 7.43
C ASN A 159 15.54 7.57 7.60
N GLU A 160 15.13 6.40 8.05
CA GLU A 160 15.97 5.23 8.24
C GLU A 160 16.60 4.77 6.93
N ILE A 161 15.81 4.73 5.86
CA ILE A 161 16.30 4.44 4.51
C ILE A 161 17.33 5.50 4.08
N ASN A 162 17.06 6.78 4.31
CA ASN A 162 17.96 7.87 3.94
C ASN A 162 19.28 7.85 4.73
N ASP A 163 19.22 7.55 6.03
CA ASP A 163 20.40 7.42 6.89
C ASP A 163 21.28 6.24 6.48
N LEU A 164 20.65 5.12 6.11
CA LEU A 164 21.35 3.95 5.62
C LEU A 164 21.94 4.22 4.22
N ARG A 165 21.22 4.92 3.33
CA ARG A 165 21.72 5.36 2.02
C ARG A 165 22.97 6.22 2.17
N LYS A 166 22.94 7.21 3.08
CA LYS A 166 24.10 8.07 3.37
C LYS A 166 25.31 7.27 3.84
N TYR A 167 25.11 6.32 4.77
CA TYR A 167 26.17 5.42 5.23
C TYR A 167 26.78 4.59 4.10
N LEU A 168 25.95 4.13 3.15
CA LEU A 168 26.36 3.33 1.99
C LEU A 168 26.89 4.16 0.81
N GLY A 169 27.06 5.48 0.98
CA GLY A 169 27.54 6.39 -0.06
C GLY A 169 26.53 6.70 -1.17
N ILE A 170 25.24 6.50 -0.92
CA ILE A 170 24.14 6.86 -1.84
C ILE A 170 23.62 8.26 -1.46
N ASN A 171 24.00 9.27 -2.23
CA ASN A 171 23.74 10.68 -1.88
C ASN A 171 22.35 11.22 -2.28
N THR A 172 21.53 10.44 -2.99
CA THR A 172 20.18 10.86 -3.38
C THR A 172 19.17 10.43 -2.32
N PRO A 173 18.58 11.35 -1.53
CA PRO A 173 17.57 11.01 -0.54
C PRO A 173 16.22 10.71 -1.21
N LEU A 174 15.41 9.92 -0.52
CA LEU A 174 13.98 9.79 -0.79
C LEU A 174 13.26 11.01 -0.22
N THR A 175 12.53 11.73 -1.07
CA THR A 175 11.75 12.92 -0.70
C THR A 175 10.29 12.54 -0.46
N ALA A 176 9.76 12.93 0.71
CA ALA A 176 8.38 12.70 1.12
C ALA A 176 7.33 13.39 0.22
#